data_AF-A0A9D6HLV9-F1
#
_entry.id   AF-A0A9D6HLV9-F1
#
_cell.length_a   1.000
_cell.length_b   1.000
_cell.length_c   1.000
_cell.angle_alpha   90.00
_cell.angle_beta   90.00
_cell.angle_gamma   90.00
#
_symmetry.space_group_name_H-M   'P 1'
#
loop_
_entity.id
_entity.type
_entity.pdbx_description
1 polymer ?
#
loop_
_entity_poly.entity_id
_entity_poly.type
_entity_poly.pdbx_seq_one_letter_code
_entity_poly.pdbx_strand_id
1 'polypeptide(L)' 'MDKQVIHTSKVPPARVPLSQAIKAGQWVFASGQLGTDPETRTLAAGGITAETRQVCEHLKAILETAGSSLD' A
#
# COMPACT_ATOMS: atom_id res chain seq x y z
N MET A 1 -15.30 6.40 17.44
CA MET A 1 -13.97 6.17 16.83
C MET A 1 -14.09 6.55 15.38
N ASP A 2 -13.36 7.59 14.95
CA ASP A 2 -13.47 8.06 13.58
C ASP A 2 -12.69 7.14 12.63
N LYS A 3 -13.39 6.70 11.59
CA LYS A 3 -12.84 5.90 10.49
C LYS A 3 -12.34 6.85 9.42
N GLN A 4 -11.06 6.77 9.09
CA GLN A 4 -10.47 7.50 7.98
C GLN A 4 -10.03 6.54 6.87
N VAL A 5 -10.44 6.82 5.63
CA VAL A 5 -9.96 6.12 4.44
C VAL A 5 -8.62 6.74 4.04
N ILE A 6 -7.60 5.90 3.87
CA ILE A 6 -6.27 6.33 3.44
C ILE A 6 -6.12 6.04 1.94
N HIS A 7 -5.63 7.04 1.21
CA HIS A 7 -5.36 6.96 -0.20
C HIS A 7 -4.10 7.76 -0.56
N THR A 8 -3.24 7.16 -1.38
CA THR A 8 -2.04 7.79 -1.94
C THR A 8 -1.95 7.50 -3.44
N SER A 9 -1.48 8.49 -4.20
CA SER A 9 -1.21 8.35 -5.63
C SER A 9 0.08 7.58 -5.94
N LYS A 10 0.91 7.32 -4.91
CA LYS A 10 2.18 6.57 -5.05
C LYS A 10 1.96 5.07 -5.27
N VAL A 11 0.77 4.57 -4.94
CA VAL A 11 0.41 3.16 -5.10
C VAL A 11 -0.75 3.05 -6.08
N PRO A 12 -0.67 2.19 -7.12
CA PRO A 12 -1.77 2.00 -8.03
C PRO A 12 -3.08 1.65 -7.30
N PRO A 13 -4.22 2.21 -7.72
CA PRO A 13 -5.50 1.87 -7.11
C PRO A 13 -5.84 0.41 -7.37
N ALA A 14 -6.47 -0.24 -6.40
CA ALA A 14 -7.00 -1.58 -6.58
C ALA A 14 -8.13 -1.57 -7.63
N ARG A 15 -8.22 -2.64 -8.43
CA ARG A 15 -9.33 -2.84 -9.39
C ARG A 15 -10.59 -3.42 -8.77
N VAL A 16 -10.61 -3.57 -7.45
CA VAL A 16 -11.69 -4.15 -6.65
C VAL A 16 -12.09 -3.16 -5.54
N PRO A 17 -13.31 -3.23 -4.98
CA PRO A 17 -13.81 -2.24 -4.02
C PRO A 17 -13.15 -2.41 -2.63
N LEU A 18 -11.90 -2.00 -2.52
CA LEU A 18 -11.14 -1.95 -1.26
C LEU A 18 -10.43 -0.61 -1.09
N SER A 19 -10.21 -0.22 0.16
CA SER A 19 -9.35 0.93 0.52
C SER A 19 -7.90 0.48 0.62
N GLN A 20 -6.94 1.34 0.26
CA GLN A 20 -5.50 1.03 0.43
C GLN A 20 -5.16 0.78 1.91
N ALA A 21 -5.68 1.64 2.80
CA ALA A 21 -5.76 1.35 4.23
C ALA A 21 -6.96 2.05 4.87
N ILE A 22 -7.33 1.59 6.06
CA ILE A 22 -8.25 2.26 6.97
C ILE A 22 -7.52 2.59 8.26
N LYS A 23 -7.59 3.86 8.69
CA LYS A 23 -7.15 4.27 10.02
C LYS A 23 -8.35 4.36 10.97
N ALA A 24 -8.25 3.71 12.12
CA ALA A 24 -9.28 3.69 13.15
C ALA A 24 -8.65 4.00 14.52
N GLY A 25 -8.72 5.27 14.93
CA GLY A 25 -7.96 5.76 16.08
C GLY A 25 -6.45 5.63 15.86
N GLN A 26 -5.78 4.83 16.68
CA GLN A 26 -4.33 4.59 16.61
C GLN A 26 -3.93 3.42 15.72
N TRP A 27 -4.92 2.65 15.23
CA TRP A 27 -4.67 1.48 14.40
C TRP A 27 -4.73 1.82 12.91
N VAL A 28 -3.84 1.21 12.14
CA VAL A 28 -3.84 1.27 10.67
C VAL A 28 -3.98 -0.15 10.13
N PHE A 29 -5.04 -0.39 9.38
CA PHE A 29 -5.30 -1.66 8.70
C PHE A 29 -5.00 -1.46 7.22
N ALA A 30 -3.82 -1.90 6.78
CA ALA A 30 -3.43 -1.87 5.38
C ALA A 30 -3.97 -3.11 4.64
N SER A 31 -4.47 -2.89 3.43
CA SER A 31 -4.83 -4.00 2.53
C SER A 31 -3.57 -4.71 2.02
N GLY A 32 -3.72 -5.96 1.60
CA GLY A 32 -2.64 -6.69 0.93
C GLY A 32 -2.13 -5.94 -0.30
N GLN A 33 -0.81 -5.79 -0.40
CA GLN A 33 -0.16 -5.10 -1.53
C GLN A 33 0.44 -6.13 -2.48
N LEU A 34 0.36 -5.83 -3.78
CA LEU A 34 1.06 -6.58 -4.82
C LEU A 34 2.38 -5.89 -5.14
N GLY A 35 3.40 -6.68 -5.49
CA GLY A 35 4.72 -6.19 -5.90
C GLY A 35 4.74 -5.69 -7.34
N THR A 36 3.75 -4.89 -7.74
CA THR A 36 3.61 -4.38 -9.11
C THR A 36 4.35 -3.07 -9.30
N ASP A 37 4.99 -2.90 -10.44
CA ASP A 37 5.54 -1.63 -10.87
C ASP A 37 4.41 -0.58 -11.06
N PRO A 38 4.51 0.62 -10.44
CA PRO A 38 3.45 1.63 -10.52
C PRO A 38 3.21 2.20 -11.93
N GLU A 39 4.24 2.19 -12.78
CA GLU A 39 4.17 2.72 -14.15
C GLU A 39 3.57 1.68 -15.10
N THR A 40 4.08 0.44 -15.06
CA THR A 40 3.65 -0.61 -16.00
C THR A 40 2.41 -1.37 -15.54
N ARG A 41 2.13 -1.37 -14.23
CA ARG A 41 1.07 -2.15 -13.58
C ARG A 41 1.22 -3.67 -13.73
N THR A 42 2.43 -4.15 -14.01
CA THR A 42 2.78 -5.58 -14.00
C THR A 42 3.63 -5.91 -12.78
N LEU A 43 3.80 -7.20 -12.45
CA LEU A 43 4.75 -7.60 -11.40
C LEU A 43 6.15 -7.07 -11.70
N ALA A 44 6.85 -6.63 -10.66
CA ALA A 44 8.21 -6.13 -10.76
C ALA A 44 9.14 -7.22 -11.33
N ALA A 45 9.94 -6.86 -12.34
CA ALA A 45 10.88 -7.79 -12.96
C ALA A 45 11.98 -8.19 -11.97
N GLY A 46 12.33 -9.48 -11.93
CA GLY A 46 13.33 -10.03 -10.98
C GLY A 46 12.77 -11.04 -9.98
N GLY A 47 11.48 -11.37 -10.08
CA GLY A 47 10.83 -12.42 -9.28
C GLY A 47 10.66 -12.00 -7.82
N ILE A 48 10.65 -13.00 -6.92
CA ILE A 48 10.22 -12.82 -5.53
C ILE A 48 10.92 -11.68 -4.80
N THR A 49 12.24 -11.49 -5.00
CA THR A 49 12.99 -10.43 -4.33
C THR A 49 12.54 -9.04 -4.77
N ALA A 50 12.34 -8.85 -6.08
CA ALA A 50 11.89 -7.57 -6.63
C ALA A 50 10.43 -7.27 -6.23
N GLU A 51 9.56 -8.27 -6.33
CA GLU A 51 8.15 -8.15 -5.93
C GLU A 51 8.03 -7.84 -4.42
N THR A 52 8.82 -8.50 -3.58
CA THR A 52 8.82 -8.27 -2.13
C THR A 52 9.26 -6.85 -1.80
N ARG A 53 10.33 -6.36 -2.45
CA ARG A 53 10.77 -4.98 -2.28
C ARG A 53 9.66 -4.00 -2.67
N GLN A 54 9.01 -4.23 -3.79
CA GLN A 54 7.93 -3.38 -4.28
C GLN A 54 6.71 -3.39 -3.34
N VAL A 55 6.35 -4.55 -2.77
CA VAL A 55 5.33 -4.66 -1.71
C VAL A 55 5.68 -3.77 -0.52
N CYS A 56 6.93 -3.82 -0.04
CA CYS A 56 7.36 -2.98 1.08
C CYS A 56 7.31 -1.49 0.75
N GLU A 57 7.70 -1.07 -0.47
CA GLU A 57 7.58 0.33 -0.89
C GLU A 57 6.13 0.82 -0.96
N HIS A 58 5.21 -0.03 -1.42
CA HIS A 58 3.78 0.29 -1.40
C HIS A 58 3.25 0.43 0.03
N LEU A 59 3.58 -0.51 0.92
CA LEU A 59 3.18 -0.46 2.33
C LEU A 59 3.73 0.78 3.01
N LYS A 60 5.01 1.11 2.78
CA LYS A 60 5.64 2.33 3.28
C LYS A 60 4.85 3.58 2.87
N ALA A 61 4.57 3.72 1.58
CA ALA A 61 3.84 4.88 1.07
C ALA A 61 2.43 5.02 1.69
N ILE A 62 1.73 3.90 1.89
CA ILE A 62 0.40 3.88 2.52
C ILE A 62 0.49 4.24 4.00
N LEU A 63 1.42 3.65 4.75
CA LEU A 63 1.60 3.89 6.18
C LEU A 63 2.05 5.33 6.47
N GLU A 64 2.99 5.87 5.69
CA GLU A 64 3.40 7.28 5.78
C GLU A 64 2.20 8.22 5.56
N THR A 65 1.35 7.92 4.58
CA THR A 65 0.13 8.70 4.32
C THR A 65 -0.89 8.60 5.47
N ALA A 66 -0.89 7.49 6.20
CA ALA A 66 -1.69 7.30 7.41
C ALA A 66 -1.09 7.96 8.67
N GLY A 67 0.11 8.54 8.57
CA GLY A 67 0.88 9.10 9.69
C GLY A 67 1.57 8.04 10.56
N SER A 68 2.00 6.93 9.95
CA SER A 68 2.74 5.82 10.55
C SER A 68 4.02 5.53 9.74
N SER A 69 4.75 4.46 10.05
CA SER A 69 5.95 4.01 9.33
C SER A 69 6.05 2.49 9.35
N LEU A 70 7.12 1.94 8.76
CA LEU A 70 7.44 0.51 8.81
C LEU A 70 8.20 0.09 10.10
N ASP A 71 8.52 1.04 10.98
CA ASP A 71 9.29 0.80 12.20
C ASP A 71 8.46 0.15 13.33
#